data_AF-A0A1I2VG51-F1
#
_entry.id   AF-A0A1I2VG51-F1
#
_cell.length_a   1.000
_cell.length_b   1.000
_cell.length_c   1.000
_cell.angle_alpha   90.00
_cell.angle_beta   90.00
_cell.angle_gamma   90.00
#
_symmetry.space_group_name_H-M   'P 1'
#
loop_
_entity.id
_entity.type
_entity.pdbx_description
1 polymer ?
#
loop_
_entity_poly.entity_id
_entity_poly.type
_entity_poly.pdbx_seq_one_letter_code
_entity_poly.pdbx_strand_id
1 'polypeptide(L)'
;MSKPPFQPAPRPRPRTSPEEADRLANAAGDLGFTRVSTPPDRDEATDGPRGQMPKGAVASAEVSLKVMVPRALAITLRQEAAVKGVTVRYLILAALAAQGYDIDMSQIPEDGRRVR
;
A
#
# COMPACT_ATOMS: atom_id res chain seq x y z
N MET A 1 45.44 -19.87 -23.95
CA MET A 1 44.14 -20.55 -23.74
C MET A 1 43.02 -19.64 -24.23
N SER A 2 42.36 -19.99 -25.33
CA SER A 2 41.27 -19.20 -25.93
C SER A 2 39.97 -19.39 -25.12
N LYS A 3 39.37 -18.29 -24.66
CA LYS A 3 38.05 -18.34 -23.99
C LYS A 3 36.97 -18.67 -25.03
N PRO A 4 35.99 -19.54 -24.70
CA PRO A 4 34.88 -19.82 -25.61
C PRO A 4 34.04 -18.55 -25.84
N PRO A 5 33.45 -18.39 -27.05
CA PRO A 5 32.57 -17.26 -27.34
C PRO A 5 31.30 -17.34 -26.49
N PHE A 6 30.85 -16.20 -25.99
CA PHE A 6 29.60 -16.09 -25.24
C PHE A 6 28.41 -16.50 -26.13
N GLN A 7 27.56 -17.39 -25.62
CA GLN A 7 26.28 -17.74 -26.25
C GLN A 7 25.15 -17.23 -25.36
N PRO A 8 24.31 -16.29 -25.84
CA PRO A 8 23.17 -15.82 -25.06
C PRO A 8 22.15 -16.94 -24.84
N ALA A 9 21.54 -16.96 -23.66
CA ALA A 9 20.52 -17.95 -23.33
C ALA A 9 19.31 -17.83 -24.28
N PRO A 10 18.66 -18.96 -24.63
CA PRO A 10 17.45 -18.95 -25.45
C PRO A 10 16.34 -18.19 -24.75
N ARG A 11 15.48 -17.52 -25.54
CA ARG A 11 14.36 -16.76 -25.00
C ARG A 11 13.42 -17.68 -24.21
N PRO A 12 12.92 -17.24 -23.04
CA PRO A 12 11.95 -18.01 -22.29
C PRO A 12 10.68 -18.19 -23.12
N ARG A 13 10.11 -19.41 -23.08
CA ARG A 13 8.84 -19.71 -23.73
C ARG A 13 7.68 -19.20 -22.88
N PRO A 14 6.59 -18.72 -23.49
CA PRO A 14 5.38 -18.37 -22.75
C PRO A 14 4.84 -19.59 -22.02
N ARG A 15 4.33 -19.38 -20.81
CA ARG A 15 3.80 -20.44 -19.94
C ARG A 15 2.37 -20.86 -20.30
N THR A 16 1.65 -20.01 -21.01
CA THR A 16 0.25 -20.19 -21.39
C THR A 16 0.13 -20.40 -22.89
N SER A 17 -0.88 -21.16 -23.28
CA SER A 17 -1.26 -21.30 -24.70
C SER A 17 -1.87 -19.98 -25.22
N PRO A 18 -1.92 -19.76 -26.55
CA PRO A 18 -2.57 -18.57 -27.11
C PRO A 18 -4.06 -18.50 -26.72
N GLU A 19 -4.76 -19.64 -26.70
CA GLU A 19 -6.18 -19.70 -26.33
C GLU A 19 -6.42 -19.32 -24.86
N GLU A 20 -5.51 -19.71 -23.96
CA GLU A 20 -5.58 -19.31 -22.54
C GLU A 20 -5.32 -17.82 -22.36
N ALA A 21 -4.41 -17.24 -23.15
CA ALA A 21 -4.13 -15.82 -23.13
C ALA A 21 -5.38 -15.00 -23.53
N ASP A 22 -6.11 -15.45 -24.56
CA ASP A 22 -7.35 -14.79 -25.00
C ASP A 22 -8.45 -14.87 -23.94
N ARG A 23 -8.58 -16.02 -23.25
CA ARG A 23 -9.54 -16.17 -22.14
C ARG A 23 -9.24 -15.22 -20.99
N LEU A 24 -7.95 -15.07 -20.63
CA LEU A 24 -7.53 -14.14 -19.58
C LEU A 24 -7.74 -12.69 -19.97
N ALA A 25 -7.46 -12.33 -21.23
CA ALA A 25 -7.71 -10.99 -21.75
C ALA A 25 -9.20 -10.63 -21.70
N ASN A 26 -10.07 -11.55 -22.09
CA ASN A 26 -11.52 -11.38 -22.01
C ASN A 26 -12.02 -11.27 -20.56
N ALA A 27 -11.49 -12.11 -19.66
CA ALA A 27 -11.83 -12.05 -18.23
C ALA A 27 -11.37 -10.73 -17.57
N ALA A 28 -10.25 -10.16 -18.02
CA ALA A 28 -9.71 -8.91 -17.48
C ALA A 28 -10.34 -7.64 -18.07
N GLY A 29 -11.17 -7.75 -19.11
CA GLY A 29 -11.83 -6.61 -19.75
C GLY A 29 -12.76 -5.84 -18.81
N ASP A 30 -13.46 -6.54 -17.91
CA ASP A 30 -14.39 -5.94 -16.93
C ASP A 30 -13.67 -5.21 -15.79
N LEU A 31 -12.39 -5.51 -15.56
CA LEU A 31 -11.57 -4.86 -14.53
C LEU A 31 -11.13 -3.44 -14.94
N GLY A 32 -11.54 -2.96 -16.11
CA GLY A 32 -11.29 -1.58 -16.55
C GLY A 32 -9.84 -1.28 -16.95
N PHE A 33 -8.95 -2.29 -17.02
CA PHE A 33 -7.57 -2.11 -17.48
C PHE A 33 -7.45 -1.73 -18.96
N THR A 34 -8.47 -2.05 -19.76
CA THR A 34 -8.57 -1.66 -21.17
C THR A 34 -9.45 -0.43 -21.39
N ARG A 35 -9.98 0.17 -20.31
CA ARG A 35 -10.79 1.40 -20.40
C ARG A 35 -9.87 2.58 -20.70
N VAL A 36 -9.94 3.07 -21.93
CA VAL A 36 -9.35 4.37 -22.29
C VAL A 36 -9.97 5.42 -21.36
N SER A 37 -9.14 6.11 -20.58
CA SER A 37 -9.58 7.23 -19.73
C SER A 37 -9.92 8.42 -20.64
N THR A 38 -11.09 8.39 -21.27
CA THR A 38 -11.71 9.58 -21.80
C THR A 38 -12.27 10.38 -20.62
N PRO A 39 -11.90 11.66 -20.47
CA PRO A 39 -12.51 12.51 -19.45
C PRO A 39 -14.02 12.63 -19.73
N PRO A 40 -14.89 12.57 -18.71
CA PRO A 40 -16.31 12.74 -18.94
C PRO A 40 -16.58 14.17 -19.40
N ASP A 41 -17.16 14.32 -20.59
CA ASP A 41 -17.97 15.49 -20.89
C ASP A 41 -19.05 15.58 -19.82
N ARG A 42 -18.98 16.65 -19.03
CA ARG A 42 -20.02 17.00 -18.06
C ARG A 42 -21.23 17.37 -18.90
N ASP A 43 -22.26 16.54 -18.88
CA ASP A 43 -23.63 17.03 -18.93
C ASP A 43 -24.66 16.00 -18.44
N GLU A 44 -25.57 16.57 -17.65
CA GLU A 44 -26.95 16.18 -17.35
C GLU A 44 -27.30 15.18 -16.23
N ALA A 45 -28.18 15.72 -15.38
CA ALA A 45 -28.73 15.18 -14.16
C ALA A 45 -29.71 14.03 -14.40
N THR A 46 -29.63 13.02 -13.53
CA THR A 46 -30.78 12.17 -13.21
C THR A 46 -30.90 12.07 -11.69
N ASP A 47 -31.95 12.71 -11.19
CA ASP A 47 -32.43 12.67 -9.82
C ASP A 47 -32.89 11.24 -9.47
N GLY A 48 -32.31 10.67 -8.41
CA GLY A 48 -32.77 9.42 -7.81
C GLY A 48 -32.78 9.59 -6.29
N PRO A 49 -33.89 9.32 -5.57
CA PRO A 49 -33.98 9.61 -4.15
C PRO A 49 -33.25 8.51 -3.38
N ARG A 50 -31.95 8.70 -3.14
CA ARG A 50 -31.19 7.86 -2.21
C ARG A 50 -31.38 8.42 -0.81
N GLY A 51 -32.41 7.93 -0.13
CA GLY A 51 -32.49 7.98 1.32
C GLY A 51 -31.22 7.37 1.91
N GLN A 52 -30.31 8.23 2.36
CA GLN A 52 -29.20 7.85 3.21
C GLN A 52 -29.32 8.68 4.47
N MET A 53 -29.85 8.04 5.52
CA MET A 53 -29.61 8.45 6.90
C MET A 53 -28.10 8.65 7.06
N PRO A 54 -27.63 9.72 7.73
CA PRO A 54 -26.22 9.83 8.05
C PRO A 54 -25.91 8.77 9.09
N LYS A 55 -25.46 7.60 8.64
CA LYS A 55 -24.73 6.67 9.48
C LYS A 55 -23.46 7.43 9.84
N GLY A 56 -23.43 7.99 11.05
CA GLY A 56 -22.26 8.61 11.66
C GLY A 56 -21.16 7.57 11.80
N ALA A 57 -20.55 7.19 10.69
CA ALA A 57 -19.20 6.71 10.67
C ALA A 57 -18.37 7.99 10.77
N VAL A 58 -17.91 8.29 11.99
CA VAL A 58 -16.65 9.02 12.14
C VAL A 58 -15.61 8.16 11.43
N ALA A 59 -15.49 8.36 10.12
CA ALA A 59 -14.33 7.92 9.38
C ALA A 59 -13.19 8.65 10.05
N SER A 60 -12.48 7.96 10.94
CA SER A 60 -11.21 8.43 11.49
C SER A 60 -10.35 8.73 10.28
N ALA A 61 -10.28 10.01 9.92
CA ALA A 61 -9.51 10.44 8.77
C ALA A 61 -8.05 10.10 9.11
N GLU A 62 -7.54 9.02 8.53
CA GLU A 62 -6.17 8.60 8.76
C GLU A 62 -5.24 9.64 8.16
N VAL A 63 -4.60 10.44 9.02
CA VAL A 63 -3.62 11.44 8.61
C VAL A 63 -2.22 10.85 8.70
N SER A 64 -1.51 10.85 7.58
CA SER A 64 -0.10 10.46 7.53
C SER A 64 0.81 11.65 7.88
N LEU A 65 1.56 11.55 8.97
CA LEU A 65 2.55 12.55 9.37
C LEU A 65 3.92 12.26 8.75
N LYS A 66 4.54 13.27 8.13
CA LYS A 66 5.95 13.23 7.71
C LYS A 66 6.77 14.01 8.71
N VAL A 67 7.66 13.34 9.43
CA VAL A 67 8.51 13.96 10.45
C VAL A 67 9.94 14.09 9.92
N MET A 68 10.50 15.29 9.99
CA MET A 68 11.92 15.51 9.73
C MET A 68 12.72 15.25 11.00
N VAL A 69 13.59 14.24 10.95
CA VAL A 69 14.40 13.82 12.09
C VAL A 69 15.87 13.90 11.72
N PRO A 70 16.74 14.50 12.55
CA PRO A 70 18.18 14.49 12.31
C PRO A 70 18.71 13.08 12.10
N ARG A 71 19.64 12.90 11.16
CA ARG A 71 20.13 11.57 10.75
C ARG A 71 20.69 10.76 11.93
N ALA A 72 21.42 11.40 12.83
CA ALA A 72 21.95 10.76 14.03
C ALA A 72 20.84 10.17 14.91
N LEU A 73 19.78 10.94 15.15
CA LEU A 73 18.62 10.51 15.94
C LEU A 73 17.83 9.40 15.22
N ALA A 74 17.73 9.45 13.90
CA ALA A 74 17.10 8.38 13.13
C ALA A 74 17.87 7.05 13.19
N ILE A 75 19.17 7.06 13.48
CA ILE A 75 19.97 5.85 13.68
C ILE A 75 19.73 5.30 15.09
N THR A 76 19.75 6.15 16.12
CA THR A 76 19.52 5.73 17.50
C THR A 76 18.12 5.16 17.68
N LEU A 77 17.09 5.81 17.12
CA LEU A 77 15.71 5.30 17.17
C LEU A 77 15.58 3.93 16.50
N ARG A 78 16.27 3.70 15.39
CA ARG A 78 16.25 2.39 14.71
C ARG A 78 16.94 1.31 15.51
N GLN A 79 18.06 1.62 16.16
CA GLN A 79 18.76 0.69 17.04
C GLN A 79 17.88 0.35 18.25
N GLU A 80 17.28 1.35 18.89
CA GLU A 80 16.40 1.15 20.04
C GLU A 80 15.16 0.32 19.67
N ALA A 81 14.55 0.62 18.53
CA ALA A 81 13.43 -0.14 18.00
C ALA A 81 13.82 -1.62 17.75
N ALA A 82 15.01 -1.87 17.19
CA ALA A 82 15.51 -3.22 16.97
C ALA A 82 15.77 -3.99 18.27
N VAL A 83 16.32 -3.33 19.30
CA VAL A 83 16.55 -3.94 20.62
C VAL A 83 15.23 -4.31 21.29
N LYS A 84 14.21 -3.45 21.16
CA LYS A 84 12.87 -3.67 21.73
C LYS A 84 11.98 -4.60 20.88
N GLY A 85 12.41 -4.95 19.66
CA GLY A 85 11.61 -5.75 18.73
C GLY A 85 10.36 -5.03 18.21
N VAL A 86 10.38 -3.70 18.14
CA VAL A 86 9.24 -2.87 17.71
C VAL A 86 9.63 -1.97 16.53
N THR A 87 8.68 -1.21 15.99
CA THR A 87 8.99 -0.20 14.96
C THR A 87 9.29 1.18 15.55
N VAL A 88 10.01 2.01 14.80
CA VAL A 88 10.22 3.42 15.16
C VAL A 88 8.89 4.17 15.27
N ARG A 89 7.91 3.84 14.41
CA ARG A 89 6.55 4.41 14.49
C ARG A 89 5.91 4.10 15.84
N TYR A 90 6.02 2.85 16.31
CA TYR A 90 5.50 2.44 17.61
C TYR A 90 6.16 3.23 18.75
N LEU A 91 7.49 3.40 18.73
CA LEU A 91 8.19 4.20 19.76
C LEU A 91 7.71 5.66 19.81
N ILE A 92 7.49 6.28 18.64
CA ILE A 92 7.00 7.66 18.57
C ILE A 92 5.57 7.74 19.13
N LEU A 93 4.69 6.82 18.75
CA LEU A 93 3.31 6.79 19.24
C LEU A 93 3.25 6.49 20.74
N ALA A 94 4.09 5.59 21.25
CA ALA A 94 4.22 5.32 22.68
C ALA A 94 4.69 6.54 23.46
N ALA A 95 5.67 7.29 22.94
CA ALA A 95 6.15 8.52 23.56
C ALA A 95 5.06 9.61 23.58
N LEU A 96 4.26 9.72 22.52
CA LEU A 96 3.12 10.63 22.48
C LEU A 96 2.02 10.20 23.46
N ALA A 97 1.70 8.91 23.56
CA ALA A 97 0.76 8.41 24.56
C ALA A 97 1.24 8.71 25.99
N ALA A 98 2.54 8.51 26.26
CA ALA A 98 3.15 8.85 27.55
C ALA A 98 3.11 10.35 27.87
N GLN A 99 3.10 11.21 26.83
CA GLN A 99 2.93 12.66 26.97
C GLN A 99 1.47 13.06 27.25
N GLY A 100 0.52 12.12 27.22
CA GLY A 100 -0.90 12.34 27.51
C GLY A 100 -1.77 12.59 26.27
N TYR A 101 -1.27 12.30 25.07
CA TYR A 101 -2.12 12.29 23.88
C TYR A 101 -3.02 11.05 23.87
N ASP A 102 -4.28 11.22 23.44
CA ASP A 102 -5.27 10.15 23.32
C ASP A 102 -4.94 9.25 22.11
N ILE A 103 -3.98 8.36 22.30
CA ILE A 103 -3.51 7.38 21.32
C ILE A 103 -3.83 6.00 21.86
N ASP A 104 -4.75 5.31 21.20
CA ASP A 104 -5.08 3.92 21.53
C ASP A 104 -3.95 2.98 21.06
N MET A 105 -3.08 2.61 22.00
CA MET A 105 -1.96 1.70 21.76
C MET A 105 -2.43 0.27 21.45
N SER A 106 -3.65 -0.12 21.82
CA SER A 106 -4.19 -1.47 21.57
C SER A 106 -4.48 -1.74 20.10
N GLN A 107 -4.72 -0.68 19.32
CA GLN A 107 -4.98 -0.76 17.87
C GLN A 107 -3.69 -0.78 17.03
N ILE A 108 -2.53 -0.54 17.66
CA ILE A 108 -1.24 -0.43 16.96
C ILE A 108 -0.48 -1.76 17.10
N PRO A 109 -0.11 -2.43 16.00
CA PRO A 109 0.72 -3.62 16.07
C PRO A 109 2.08 -3.32 16.69
N GLU A 110 2.41 -3.96 17.82
CA GLU A 110 3.67 -3.77 18.55
C GLU A 110 4.89 -4.13 17.67
N ASP A 111 4.80 -5.23 16.94
CA ASP A 111 5.93 -5.83 16.23
C ASP A 111 6.17 -5.18 14.85
N GLY A 112 5.19 -4.46 14.29
CA GLY A 112 5.24 -3.95 12.90
C GLY A 112 5.57 -4.99 11.82
N ARG A 113 5.71 -6.26 12.20
CA ARG A 113 5.65 -7.42 11.34
C ARG A 113 4.18 -7.63 11.04
N ARG A 114 3.80 -7.42 9.78
CA ARG A 114 2.48 -7.84 9.31
C ARG A 114 2.39 -9.34 9.60
N VAL A 115 1.44 -9.73 10.45
CA VAL A 115 0.98 -11.11 10.51
C VAL A 115 0.54 -11.42 9.08
N ARG A 116 1.30 -12.29 8.40
CA ARG A 116 0.99 -12.72 7.04
C ARG A 116 -0.04 -13.82 7.08
#